data_AF-V2WRW5-F1
#
_entry.id   AF-V2WRW5-F1
#
_cell.length_a   1.000
_cell.length_b   1.000
_cell.length_c   1.000
_cell.angle_alpha   90.00
_cell.angle_beta   90.00
_cell.angle_gamma   90.00
#
_symmetry.space_group_name_H-M   'P 1'
#
loop_
_entity.id
_entity.type
_entity.pdbx_description
1 polymer ?
#
loop_
_entity_poly.entity_id
_entity_poly.type
_entity_poly.pdbx_seq_one_letter_code
_entity_poly.pdbx_strand_id
1 'polypeptide(L)'
;MSSSRTIDFPQFLMFTFCHQLGLWQPGAKITIGNLWIDPKMGTLCQGPQIQISRNWTLHSSASNLMLNNKFPVLPIQTYRDTSTTFNYLTRTVSTLNIITGIAWCYRICGEKVANRKAISILTALPGTVYHEHSQQIIARLPARARDSLHYYLRKAEVGSNAMRESLVVMKNGSVRFTVTPMDVQHAKDMKLQYSISQFTTLAHSWITQAHSVFSQLWIHKGQWEKYYIHDGLDFHFKCKRQHPMPQENTDFTSSSASVYLFIQPIPQPSDNEEIWRSWSEGTKYLWSSDPSGKEEMPEAMQVSLGLPSFTSTIKVWDSCWDQSAYEAIKMLHDYYHFDSTTTALADSVGLSILEVVGNDDQFEVLNAPGTLPKTKSTKLKHTWKKIGQKMQLNWRHRRKETKG
;
A
#
# COMPACT_ATOMS: atom_id res chain seq x y z
N MET A 1 2.13 -9.40 27.14
CA MET A 1 1.14 -9.06 26.10
C MET A 1 0.42 -7.79 26.54
N SER A 2 0.90 -6.63 26.08
CA SER A 2 0.24 -5.34 26.36
C SER A 2 -0.73 -5.07 25.21
N SER A 3 -2.02 -5.26 25.48
CA SER A 3 -3.11 -4.80 24.63
C SER A 3 -3.15 -3.28 24.73
N SER A 4 -2.42 -2.57 23.87
CA SER A 4 -2.70 -1.16 23.61
C SER A 4 -4.08 -1.08 22.97
N ARG A 5 -5.10 -0.70 23.75
CA ARG A 5 -6.40 -0.28 23.21
C ARG A 5 -6.14 0.96 22.38
N THR A 6 -6.16 0.79 21.07
CA THR A 6 -6.24 1.89 20.11
C THR A 6 -7.56 2.61 20.38
N ILE A 7 -7.52 3.93 20.50
CA ILE A 7 -8.75 4.72 20.50
C ILE A 7 -9.32 4.58 19.09
N ASP A 8 -10.42 3.86 18.93
CA ASP A 8 -11.18 3.79 17.69
C ASP A 8 -11.72 5.18 17.37
N PHE A 9 -11.02 5.92 16.52
CA PHE A 9 -11.54 7.16 15.97
C PHE A 9 -12.60 6.79 14.91
N PRO A 10 -13.85 7.28 15.03
CA PRO A 10 -14.85 7.10 13.99
C PRO A 10 -14.29 7.65 12.67
N GLN A 11 -14.31 6.87 11.60
CA GLN A 11 -13.62 7.23 10.36
C GLN A 11 -14.12 8.54 9.75
N PHE A 12 -15.42 8.81 9.92
CA PHE A 12 -16.02 10.08 9.55
C PHE A 12 -15.49 11.27 10.36
N LEU A 13 -15.07 11.07 11.61
CA LEU A 13 -14.49 12.13 12.43
C LEU A 13 -13.13 12.56 11.89
N MET A 14 -12.27 11.61 11.52
CA MET A 14 -10.96 11.91 10.93
C MET A 14 -11.10 12.64 9.60
N PHE A 15 -12.02 12.18 8.74
CA PHE A 15 -12.29 12.87 7.48
C PHE A 15 -12.92 14.26 7.67
N THR A 16 -13.85 14.40 8.62
CA THR A 16 -14.44 15.70 8.96
C THR A 16 -13.37 16.68 9.40
N PHE A 17 -12.40 16.23 10.19
CA PHE A 17 -11.25 17.05 10.55
C PHE A 17 -10.39 17.40 9.34
N CYS A 18 -10.08 16.45 8.44
CA CYS A 18 -9.32 16.76 7.21
C CYS A 18 -10.03 17.81 6.35
N HIS A 19 -11.35 17.67 6.20
CA HIS A 19 -12.18 18.58 5.42
C HIS A 19 -12.23 19.97 6.05
N GLN A 20 -12.57 20.06 7.33
CA GLN A 20 -12.63 21.34 8.03
C GLN A 20 -11.26 22.01 8.16
N LEU A 21 -10.17 21.24 8.28
CA LEU A 21 -8.81 21.77 8.19
C LEU A 21 -8.52 22.32 6.79
N GLY A 22 -9.00 21.66 5.74
CA GLY A 22 -8.95 22.16 4.37
C GLY A 22 -9.70 23.47 4.15
N LEU A 23 -10.78 23.69 4.88
CA LEU A 23 -11.53 24.94 4.84
C LEU A 23 -10.87 26.06 5.68
N TRP A 24 -10.30 25.70 6.83
CA TRP A 24 -9.70 26.65 7.76
C TRP A 24 -8.29 27.09 7.34
N GLN A 25 -7.44 26.14 6.96
CA GLN A 25 -6.06 26.39 6.50
C GLN A 25 -5.72 25.46 5.32
N PRO A 26 -6.08 25.86 4.09
CA PRO A 26 -5.72 25.10 2.89
C PRO A 26 -4.20 24.91 2.78
N GLY A 27 -3.76 23.68 2.52
CA GLY A 27 -2.35 23.30 2.43
C GLY A 27 -1.65 23.07 3.77
N ALA A 28 -2.33 23.30 4.91
CA ALA A 28 -1.73 23.11 6.21
C ALA A 28 -1.53 21.63 6.56
N LYS A 29 -0.43 21.39 7.27
CA LYS A 29 -0.05 20.10 7.81
C LYS A 29 -0.02 20.22 9.33
N ILE A 30 -1.04 19.68 10.00
CA ILE A 30 -1.22 19.86 11.45
C ILE A 30 -1.25 18.49 12.13
N THR A 31 -0.45 18.35 13.19
CA THR A 31 -0.46 17.14 14.03
C THR A 31 -1.79 17.08 14.78
N ILE A 32 -2.48 15.93 14.77
CA ILE A 32 -3.79 15.77 15.41
C ILE A 32 -3.74 16.07 16.91
N GLY A 33 -2.59 15.87 17.56
CA GLY A 33 -2.38 16.23 18.98
C GLY A 33 -2.39 17.73 19.26
N ASN A 34 -2.29 18.57 18.22
CA ASN A 34 -2.40 20.02 18.32
C ASN A 34 -3.79 20.53 17.92
N LEU A 35 -4.70 19.62 17.55
CA LEU A 35 -6.01 19.95 17.00
C LEU A 35 -7.07 19.88 18.08
N TRP A 36 -7.81 20.98 18.25
CA TRP A 36 -8.85 21.13 19.27
C TRP A 36 -10.16 21.57 18.61
N ILE A 37 -11.28 21.27 19.28
CA ILE A 37 -12.59 21.81 18.92
C ILE A 37 -12.90 22.90 19.95
N ASP A 38 -13.15 24.12 19.50
CA ASP A 38 -13.65 25.18 20.35
C ASP A 38 -15.02 24.75 20.93
N PRO A 39 -15.19 24.61 22.25
CA PRO A 39 -16.43 24.12 22.83
C PRO A 39 -17.60 25.10 22.68
N LYS A 40 -17.33 26.40 22.47
CA LYS A 40 -18.35 27.45 22.26
C LYS A 40 -18.68 27.60 20.78
N MET A 41 -17.67 27.55 19.92
CA MET A 41 -17.80 27.82 18.49
C MET A 41 -17.84 26.57 17.62
N GLY A 42 -17.60 25.37 18.15
CA GLY A 42 -17.62 24.12 17.39
C GLY A 42 -16.58 24.02 16.26
N THR A 43 -15.71 25.01 16.12
CA THR A 43 -14.70 25.13 15.07
C THR A 43 -13.42 24.41 15.47
N LEU A 44 -12.70 23.91 14.47
CA LEU A 44 -11.35 23.42 14.68
C LEU A 44 -10.39 24.58 14.91
N CYS A 45 -9.55 24.46 15.93
CA CYS A 45 -8.50 25.39 16.25
C CYS A 45 -7.22 24.64 16.62
N GLN A 46 -6.09 25.35 16.57
CA GLN A 46 -4.86 24.87 17.19
C GLN A 46 -4.87 25.18 18.69
N GLY A 47 -4.45 24.22 19.49
CA GLY A 47 -4.34 24.37 20.94
C GLY A 47 -3.13 23.64 21.50
N PRO A 48 -3.00 23.57 22.83
CA PRO A 48 -1.83 22.97 23.47
C PRO A 48 -1.67 21.50 23.05
N GLN A 49 -0.42 21.08 22.80
CA GLN A 49 -0.14 19.74 22.31
C GLN A 49 -0.51 18.69 23.36
N ILE A 50 -1.41 17.77 23.00
CA ILE A 50 -1.69 16.57 23.80
C ILE A 50 -0.79 15.45 23.31
N GLN A 51 -0.23 14.69 24.26
CA GLN A 51 0.52 13.49 23.96
C GLN A 51 -0.44 12.37 23.56
N ILE A 52 -0.50 12.12 22.26
CA ILE A 52 -1.26 11.02 21.65
C ILE A 52 -0.32 9.86 21.34
N SER A 53 -0.82 8.63 21.41
CA SER A 53 -0.03 7.41 21.16
C SER A 53 0.46 7.28 19.72
N ARG A 54 -0.11 8.06 18.78
CA ARG A 54 0.22 8.04 17.36
C ARG A 54 0.28 9.47 16.83
N ASN A 55 1.46 9.93 16.41
CA ASN A 55 1.63 11.23 15.77
C ASN A 55 1.07 11.18 14.34
N TRP A 56 -0.25 11.32 14.20
CA TRP A 56 -0.87 11.51 12.89
C TRP A 56 -0.79 12.96 12.49
N THR A 57 -0.36 13.19 11.24
CA THR A 57 -0.43 14.51 10.65
C THR A 57 -1.59 14.55 9.67
N LEU A 58 -2.53 15.46 9.95
CA LEU A 58 -3.68 15.69 9.13
C LEU A 58 -3.25 16.55 7.94
N HIS A 59 -3.67 16.14 6.75
CA HIS A 59 -3.48 16.89 5.53
C HIS A 59 -4.81 17.54 5.17
N SER A 60 -4.80 18.87 5.06
CA SER A 60 -5.90 19.60 4.44
C SER A 60 -6.16 19.05 3.04
N SER A 61 -7.36 18.55 2.76
CA SER A 61 -7.75 18.27 1.38
C SER A 61 -8.21 19.58 0.73
N ALA A 62 -7.70 19.91 -0.45
CA ALA A 62 -8.16 21.07 -1.20
C ALA A 62 -9.64 20.89 -1.54
N SER A 63 -10.51 21.63 -0.86
CA SER A 63 -11.93 21.67 -1.20
C SER A 63 -12.09 22.69 -2.33
N ASN A 64 -12.59 22.26 -3.49
CA ASN A 64 -12.90 23.16 -4.62
C ASN A 64 -14.10 24.09 -4.32
N LEU A 65 -14.56 24.15 -3.08
CA LEU A 65 -15.64 25.03 -2.65
C LEU A 65 -15.09 26.40 -2.23
N MET A 66 -14.88 27.26 -3.23
CA MET A 66 -15.14 28.70 -3.06
C MET A 66 -16.65 28.87 -2.90
N LEU A 67 -17.19 28.58 -1.72
CA LEU A 67 -18.60 28.83 -1.42
C LEU A 67 -18.73 29.64 -0.13
N ASN A 68 -18.73 30.96 -0.30
CA ASN A 68 -19.35 31.96 0.57
C ASN A 68 -19.14 31.80 2.09
N ASN A 69 -17.90 31.74 2.60
CA ASN A 69 -17.49 32.14 3.97
C ASN A 69 -18.39 31.80 5.19
N LYS A 70 -19.31 30.83 5.07
CA LYS A 70 -20.32 30.49 6.08
C LYS A 70 -20.53 28.99 6.06
N PHE A 71 -19.48 28.26 6.42
CA PHE A 71 -19.64 26.86 6.75
C PHE A 71 -20.44 26.77 8.07
N PRO A 72 -21.42 25.86 8.17
CA PRO A 72 -22.12 25.66 9.43
C PRO A 72 -21.10 25.22 10.47
N VAL A 73 -20.94 26.03 11.51
CA VAL A 73 -20.32 25.63 12.77
C VAL A 73 -20.97 24.31 13.20
N LEU A 74 -20.17 23.25 13.36
CA LEU A 74 -20.65 21.97 13.88
C LEU A 74 -20.54 21.99 15.41
N PRO A 75 -21.65 21.93 16.18
CA PRO A 75 -21.58 21.77 17.63
C PRO A 75 -20.74 20.54 18.01
N ILE A 76 -20.04 20.60 19.14
CA ILE A 76 -19.17 19.50 19.62
C ILE A 76 -19.90 18.15 19.72
N GLN A 77 -21.21 18.18 19.96
CA GLN A 77 -22.09 17.02 20.03
C GLN A 77 -22.22 16.30 18.67
N THR A 78 -22.11 17.03 17.56
CA THR A 78 -22.17 16.48 16.19
C THR A 78 -21.06 15.47 15.96
N TYR A 79 -19.85 15.75 16.45
CA TYR A 79 -18.69 14.88 16.30
C TYR A 79 -18.79 13.56 17.09
N ARG A 80 -19.74 13.47 18.04
CA ARG A 80 -20.03 12.23 18.78
C ARG A 80 -21.08 11.37 18.09
N ASP A 81 -21.85 11.94 17.17
CA ASP A 81 -22.88 11.23 16.42
C ASP A 81 -22.42 10.98 14.98
N THR A 82 -22.21 9.70 14.68
CA THR A 82 -21.77 9.23 13.37
C THR A 82 -22.80 9.57 12.28
N SER A 83 -24.10 9.47 12.58
CA SER A 83 -25.17 9.75 11.61
C SER A 83 -25.24 11.23 11.26
N THR A 84 -25.15 12.09 12.28
CA THR A 84 -25.15 13.55 12.06
C THR A 84 -23.88 14.01 11.33
N THR A 85 -22.71 13.46 11.67
CA THR A 85 -21.46 13.73 10.97
C THR A 85 -21.52 13.29 9.50
N PHE A 86 -22.04 12.08 9.25
CA PHE A 86 -22.23 11.55 7.90
C PHE A 86 -23.17 12.45 7.07
N ASN A 87 -24.33 12.83 7.63
CA ASN A 87 -25.28 13.72 6.96
C ASN A 87 -24.71 15.10 6.64
N TYR A 88 -23.83 15.63 7.49
CA TYR A 88 -23.12 16.87 7.21
C TYR A 88 -22.16 16.68 6.03
N LEU A 89 -21.35 15.62 6.05
CA LEU A 89 -20.36 15.34 5.00
C LEU A 89 -21.01 15.15 3.64
N THR A 90 -22.09 14.37 3.54
CA THR A 90 -22.79 14.13 2.26
C THR A 90 -23.41 15.40 1.67
N ARG A 91 -23.72 16.40 2.50
CA ARG A 91 -24.23 17.71 2.05
C ARG A 91 -23.15 18.71 1.68
N THR A 92 -21.93 18.53 2.18
CA THR A 92 -20.85 19.54 2.08
C THR A 92 -19.68 19.10 1.22
N VAL A 93 -19.54 17.80 0.95
CA VAL A 93 -18.38 17.22 0.29
C VAL A 93 -18.83 16.27 -0.83
N SER A 94 -18.08 16.23 -1.93
CA SER A 94 -18.35 15.27 -3.01
C SER A 94 -18.20 13.82 -2.52
N THR A 95 -18.96 12.91 -3.12
CA THR A 95 -18.92 11.48 -2.82
C THR A 95 -17.51 10.90 -2.93
N LEU A 96 -16.78 11.29 -3.99
CA LEU A 96 -15.40 10.84 -4.21
C LEU A 96 -14.46 11.28 -3.09
N ASN A 97 -14.63 12.49 -2.55
CA ASN A 97 -13.82 12.98 -1.44
C ASN A 97 -14.14 12.24 -0.14
N ILE A 98 -15.43 11.92 0.12
CA ILE A 98 -15.83 11.08 1.26
C ILE A 98 -15.19 9.69 1.13
N ILE A 99 -15.27 9.07 -0.05
CA ILE A 99 -14.61 7.78 -0.35
C ILE A 99 -13.11 7.87 -0.12
N THR A 100 -12.46 8.94 -0.60
CA THR A 100 -11.02 9.17 -0.40
C THR A 100 -10.68 9.23 1.08
N GLY A 101 -11.48 9.94 1.87
CA GLY A 101 -11.35 10.00 3.32
C GLY A 101 -11.39 8.63 3.99
N ILE A 102 -12.39 7.83 3.66
CA ILE A 102 -12.56 6.47 4.21
C ILE A 102 -11.42 5.55 3.72
N ALA A 103 -11.06 5.63 2.44
CA ALA A 103 -9.98 4.83 1.87
C ALA A 103 -8.63 5.15 2.53
N TRP A 104 -8.40 6.38 3.00
CA TRP A 104 -7.18 6.77 3.70
C TRP A 104 -7.15 6.41 5.19
N CYS A 105 -8.26 5.90 5.76
CA CYS A 105 -8.32 5.37 7.13
C CYS A 105 -7.70 3.97 7.27
N TYR A 106 -6.80 3.57 6.37
CA TYR A 106 -6.14 2.28 6.42
C TYR A 106 -5.08 2.22 7.52
N ARG A 107 -4.85 1.01 8.01
CA ARG A 107 -3.72 0.68 8.87
C ARG A 107 -2.59 0.13 8.01
N ILE A 108 -1.41 0.73 8.18
CA ILE A 108 -0.18 0.21 7.60
C ILE A 108 0.40 -0.85 8.53
N CYS A 109 0.57 -2.05 8.00
CA CYS A 109 1.28 -3.17 8.61
C CYS A 109 2.59 -3.37 7.83
N GLY A 110 3.69 -3.63 8.54
CA GLY A 110 4.96 -3.87 7.87
C GLY A 110 5.76 -5.00 8.48
N GLU A 111 6.17 -5.92 7.63
CA GLU A 111 6.89 -7.14 8.01
C GLU A 111 8.29 -7.14 7.38
N LYS A 112 9.31 -7.44 8.19
CA LYS A 112 10.64 -7.76 7.65
C LYS A 112 10.59 -9.18 7.11
N VAL A 113 10.91 -9.34 5.84
CA VAL A 113 10.78 -10.62 5.14
C VAL A 113 12.13 -11.07 4.57
N ALA A 114 12.33 -12.38 4.50
CA ALA A 114 13.47 -12.94 3.78
C ALA A 114 13.36 -12.64 2.28
N ASN A 115 14.48 -12.49 1.58
CA ASN A 115 14.51 -12.08 0.18
C ASN A 115 13.59 -12.92 -0.73
N ARG A 116 13.58 -14.25 -0.58
CA ARG A 116 12.69 -15.12 -1.37
C ARG A 116 11.20 -14.83 -1.15
N LYS A 117 10.78 -14.64 0.11
CA LYS A 117 9.39 -14.26 0.45
C LYS A 117 9.09 -12.84 -0.07
N ALA A 118 10.05 -11.93 0.02
CA ALA A 118 9.91 -10.58 -0.52
C ALA A 118 9.64 -10.61 -2.03
N ILE A 119 10.41 -11.36 -2.81
CA ILE A 119 10.20 -11.48 -4.27
C ILE A 119 8.79 -11.98 -4.58
N SER A 120 8.32 -13.03 -3.90
CA SER A 120 6.97 -13.55 -4.11
C SER A 120 5.90 -12.49 -3.83
N ILE A 121 6.07 -11.67 -2.79
CA ILE A 121 5.15 -10.59 -2.47
C ILE A 121 5.20 -9.48 -3.52
N LEU A 122 6.40 -9.04 -3.88
CA LEU A 122 6.63 -7.91 -4.78
C LEU A 122 6.26 -8.21 -6.25
N THR A 123 6.17 -9.50 -6.60
CA THR A 123 5.73 -9.95 -7.93
C THR A 123 4.23 -10.25 -7.98
N ALA A 124 3.69 -10.98 -7.00
CA ALA A 124 2.33 -11.51 -7.08
C ALA A 124 1.25 -10.58 -6.54
N LEU A 125 1.55 -9.77 -5.52
CA LEU A 125 0.54 -9.00 -4.78
C LEU A 125 0.27 -7.56 -5.29
N PRO A 126 1.13 -6.89 -6.09
CA PRO A 126 0.80 -5.59 -6.66
C PRO A 126 -0.53 -5.59 -7.42
N GLY A 127 -1.38 -4.60 -7.14
CA GLY A 127 -2.67 -4.48 -7.82
C GLY A 127 -3.75 -5.45 -7.34
N THR A 128 -3.54 -6.14 -6.22
CA THR A 128 -4.44 -7.18 -5.71
C THR A 128 -4.92 -6.90 -4.29
N VAL A 129 -6.05 -7.52 -3.94
CA VAL A 129 -6.57 -7.63 -2.57
C VAL A 129 -6.46 -9.10 -2.17
N TYR A 130 -5.78 -9.37 -1.07
CA TYR A 130 -5.47 -10.73 -0.65
C TYR A 130 -5.71 -10.94 0.83
N HIS A 131 -5.94 -12.20 1.23
CA HIS A 131 -6.12 -12.57 2.62
C HIS A 131 -4.77 -12.67 3.36
N GLU A 132 -4.68 -12.10 4.56
CA GLU A 132 -3.46 -11.93 5.37
C GLU A 132 -2.57 -13.18 5.45
N HIS A 133 -3.14 -14.31 5.88
CA HIS A 133 -2.36 -15.52 6.18
C HIS A 133 -2.18 -16.47 4.98
N SER A 134 -3.23 -16.67 4.18
CA SER A 134 -3.19 -17.57 3.02
C SER A 134 -2.57 -16.91 1.79
N GLN A 135 -2.46 -15.58 1.77
CA GLN A 135 -2.11 -14.78 0.59
C GLN A 135 -3.02 -15.05 -0.62
N GLN A 136 -4.20 -15.63 -0.39
CA GLN A 136 -5.18 -15.89 -1.42
C GLN A 136 -5.73 -14.55 -1.93
N ILE A 137 -5.57 -14.30 -3.23
CA ILE A 137 -6.11 -13.13 -3.91
C ILE A 137 -7.61 -13.32 -4.10
N ILE A 138 -8.40 -12.32 -3.70
CA ILE A 138 -9.87 -12.31 -3.83
C ILE A 138 -10.37 -11.27 -4.82
N ALA A 139 -9.58 -10.25 -5.09
CA ALA A 139 -9.89 -9.23 -6.07
C ALA A 139 -8.60 -8.64 -6.65
N ARG A 140 -8.66 -8.10 -7.86
CA ARG A 140 -7.52 -7.44 -8.50
C ARG A 140 -7.95 -6.36 -9.48
N LEU A 141 -7.08 -5.38 -9.70
CA LEU A 141 -7.27 -4.37 -10.75
C LEU A 141 -7.44 -5.04 -12.13
N PRO A 142 -8.15 -4.42 -13.08
CA PRO A 142 -8.22 -4.93 -14.46
C PRO A 142 -6.85 -5.11 -15.09
N ALA A 143 -6.70 -6.08 -15.99
CA ALA A 143 -5.42 -6.40 -16.66
C ALA A 143 -4.65 -5.16 -17.16
N ARG A 144 -5.31 -4.26 -17.91
CA ARG A 144 -4.68 -3.03 -18.43
C ARG A 144 -4.08 -2.13 -17.35
N ALA A 145 -4.73 -2.05 -16.18
CA ALA A 145 -4.22 -1.27 -15.06
C ALA A 145 -3.04 -1.98 -14.40
N ARG A 146 -3.11 -3.31 -14.26
CA ARG A 146 -2.02 -4.13 -13.69
C ARG A 146 -0.73 -4.06 -14.52
N ASP A 147 -0.82 -4.08 -15.84
CA ASP A 147 0.34 -4.02 -16.73
C ASP A 147 1.12 -2.71 -16.62
N SER A 148 0.50 -1.66 -16.06
CA SER A 148 1.12 -0.34 -15.84
C SER A 148 1.67 -0.13 -14.42
N LEU A 149 1.54 -1.14 -13.55
CA LEU A 149 2.03 -1.07 -12.18
C LEU A 149 3.55 -1.03 -12.15
N HIS A 150 4.09 -0.14 -11.32
CA HIS A 150 5.52 0.03 -11.16
C HIS A 150 5.85 0.56 -9.76
N TYR A 151 7.00 0.15 -9.24
CA TYR A 151 7.54 0.71 -8.01
C TYR A 151 8.27 2.00 -8.30
N TYR A 152 8.02 3.02 -7.49
CA TYR A 152 8.73 4.29 -7.56
C TYR A 152 9.23 4.73 -6.18
N LEU A 153 10.36 5.43 -6.16
CA LEU A 153 10.92 5.96 -4.93
C LEU A 153 10.03 7.09 -4.40
N ARG A 154 9.47 6.90 -3.21
CA ARG A 154 8.62 7.90 -2.53
C ARG A 154 9.42 8.80 -1.61
N LYS A 155 10.37 8.24 -0.87
CA LYS A 155 11.16 8.96 0.13
C LYS A 155 12.50 8.29 0.37
N ALA A 156 13.53 9.07 0.66
CA ALA A 156 14.80 8.58 1.17
C ALA A 156 15.14 9.24 2.51
N GLU A 157 15.50 8.41 3.49
CA GLU A 157 16.09 8.82 4.77
C GLU A 157 17.55 8.37 4.74
N VAL A 158 18.44 9.34 4.63
CA VAL A 158 19.90 9.14 4.50
C VAL A 158 20.65 10.03 5.49
N GLY A 159 21.96 9.82 5.62
CA GLY A 159 22.79 10.39 6.68
C GLY A 159 22.69 11.90 6.85
N SER A 160 22.97 12.68 5.80
CA SER A 160 22.94 14.14 5.82
C SER A 160 21.82 14.72 4.94
N ASN A 161 21.42 15.96 5.20
CA ASN A 161 20.49 16.69 4.33
C ASN A 161 21.13 16.92 2.94
N ALA A 162 22.42 17.24 2.88
CA ALA A 162 23.15 17.44 1.63
C ALA A 162 23.14 16.17 0.76
N MET A 163 23.37 15.00 1.35
CA MET A 163 23.26 13.72 0.64
C MET A 163 21.83 13.46 0.16
N ARG A 164 20.81 13.82 0.95
CA ARG A 164 19.41 13.66 0.54
C ARG A 164 19.03 14.59 -0.62
N GLU A 165 19.53 15.82 -0.58
CA GLU A 165 19.32 16.84 -1.61
C GLU A 165 20.08 16.52 -2.90
N SER A 166 21.16 15.75 -2.83
CA SER A 166 21.92 15.28 -4.00
C SER A 166 21.31 14.06 -4.71
N LEU A 167 20.18 13.55 -4.20
CA LEU A 167 19.48 12.38 -4.76
C LEU A 167 19.04 12.64 -6.20
N VAL A 168 19.43 11.74 -7.10
CA VAL A 168 18.96 11.71 -8.50
C VAL A 168 18.44 10.32 -8.83
N VAL A 169 17.19 10.24 -9.31
CA VAL A 169 16.65 9.03 -9.93
C VAL A 169 17.08 9.01 -11.40
N MET A 170 17.90 8.03 -11.76
CA MET A 170 18.48 7.89 -13.09
C MET A 170 17.46 7.32 -14.08
N LYS A 171 17.71 7.45 -15.39
CA LYS A 171 16.82 6.94 -16.45
C LYS A 171 16.57 5.43 -16.38
N ASN A 172 17.53 4.67 -15.88
CA ASN A 172 17.43 3.21 -15.68
C ASN A 172 16.74 2.83 -14.36
N GLY A 173 16.22 3.80 -13.60
CA GLY A 173 15.57 3.59 -12.30
C GLY A 173 16.52 3.47 -11.10
N SER A 174 17.84 3.46 -11.33
CA SER A 174 18.82 3.50 -10.24
C SER A 174 18.76 4.82 -9.48
N VAL A 175 19.08 4.81 -8.19
CA VAL A 175 19.10 6.02 -7.35
C VAL A 175 20.53 6.38 -7.04
N ARG A 176 20.97 7.57 -7.44
CA ARG A 176 22.31 8.07 -7.20
C ARG A 176 22.30 9.10 -6.07
N PHE A 177 23.26 8.99 -5.16
CA PHE A 177 23.61 10.00 -4.18
C PHE A 177 25.02 10.49 -4.44
N THR A 178 25.24 11.80 -4.39
CA THR A 178 26.58 12.36 -4.27
C THR A 178 26.99 12.34 -2.81
N VAL A 179 28.15 11.76 -2.53
CA VAL A 179 28.69 11.58 -1.19
C VAL A 179 30.03 12.32 -1.12
N THR A 180 30.08 13.33 -0.25
CA THR A 180 31.31 14.04 0.05
C THR A 180 32.09 13.32 1.16
N PRO A 181 33.38 13.60 1.36
CA PRO A 181 34.16 13.02 2.46
C PRO A 181 33.53 13.25 3.84
N MET A 182 32.87 14.41 4.03
CA MET A 182 32.13 14.71 5.26
C MET A 182 30.88 13.83 5.39
N ASP A 183 30.19 13.53 4.29
CA ASP A 183 29.02 12.65 4.30
C ASP A 183 29.37 11.20 4.62
N VAL A 184 30.58 10.73 4.25
CA VAL A 184 31.06 9.37 4.56
C VAL A 184 31.03 9.10 6.06
N GLN A 185 31.39 10.10 6.87
CA GLN A 185 31.35 9.99 8.34
C GLN A 185 29.90 9.90 8.87
N HIS A 186 28.96 10.55 8.18
CA HIS A 186 27.54 10.58 8.51
C HIS A 186 26.71 9.47 7.85
N ALA A 187 27.28 8.72 6.91
CA ALA A 187 26.67 7.56 6.27
C ALA A 187 26.48 6.43 7.29
N LYS A 188 25.36 6.52 8.01
CA LYS A 188 24.81 5.51 8.91
C LYS A 188 23.76 4.69 8.15
N ASP A 189 22.87 4.01 8.88
CA ASP A 189 21.75 3.29 8.31
C ASP A 189 20.92 4.20 7.40
N MET A 190 20.62 3.72 6.19
CA MET A 190 19.79 4.41 5.20
C MET A 190 18.49 3.64 5.00
N LYS A 191 17.43 4.36 4.65
CA LYS A 191 16.14 3.78 4.31
C LYS A 191 15.59 4.44 3.06
N LEU A 192 15.34 3.64 2.03
CA LEU A 192 14.64 4.07 0.82
C LEU A 192 13.24 3.47 0.83
N GLN A 193 12.21 4.31 0.78
CA GLN A 193 10.82 3.91 0.74
C GLN A 193 10.32 3.94 -0.70
N TYR A 194 9.85 2.80 -1.19
CA TYR A 194 9.20 2.66 -2.48
C TYR A 194 7.72 2.37 -2.29
N SER A 195 6.90 2.98 -3.15
CA SER A 195 5.46 2.72 -3.21
C SER A 195 5.11 2.11 -4.57
N ILE A 196 4.05 1.30 -4.59
CA ILE A 196 3.46 0.82 -5.84
C ILE A 196 2.61 1.93 -6.47
N SER A 197 2.72 2.11 -7.78
CA SER A 197 1.83 3.01 -8.51
C SER A 197 0.37 2.56 -8.39
N GLN A 198 -0.57 3.49 -8.56
CA GLN A 198 -2.01 3.24 -8.49
C GLN A 198 -2.55 2.66 -7.16
N PHE A 199 -1.75 2.64 -6.08
CA PHE A 199 -2.23 2.22 -4.76
C PHE A 199 -3.54 2.92 -4.37
N THR A 200 -3.60 4.25 -4.51
CA THR A 200 -4.80 5.04 -4.21
C THR A 200 -6.01 4.61 -5.05
N THR A 201 -5.81 4.33 -6.34
CA THR A 201 -6.87 3.86 -7.24
C THR A 201 -7.41 2.51 -6.79
N LEU A 202 -6.51 1.58 -6.42
CA LEU A 202 -6.90 0.28 -5.88
C LEU A 202 -7.61 0.41 -4.54
N ALA A 203 -7.11 1.23 -3.62
CA ALA A 203 -7.74 1.47 -2.32
C ALA A 203 -9.18 2.02 -2.47
N HIS A 204 -9.38 3.00 -3.35
CA HIS A 204 -10.71 3.57 -3.62
C HIS A 204 -11.64 2.53 -4.24
N SER A 205 -11.15 1.79 -5.24
CA SER A 205 -11.91 0.74 -5.93
C SER A 205 -12.27 -0.39 -4.97
N TRP A 206 -11.33 -0.79 -4.09
CA TRP A 206 -11.55 -1.81 -3.08
C TRP A 206 -12.62 -1.39 -2.09
N ILE A 207 -12.45 -0.24 -1.43
CA ILE A 207 -13.35 0.12 -0.32
C ILE A 207 -14.80 0.26 -0.79
N THR A 208 -15.02 0.77 -2.00
CA THR A 208 -16.36 0.94 -2.60
C THR A 208 -17.02 -0.37 -3.04
N GLN A 209 -16.22 -1.39 -3.39
CA GLN A 209 -16.69 -2.68 -3.90
C GLN A 209 -16.59 -3.82 -2.88
N ALA A 210 -15.98 -3.59 -1.72
CA ALA A 210 -15.67 -4.65 -0.74
C ALA A 210 -16.90 -5.48 -0.34
N HIS A 211 -18.06 -4.86 -0.11
CA HIS A 211 -19.30 -5.58 0.20
C HIS A 211 -19.80 -6.48 -0.93
N SER A 212 -19.64 -6.05 -2.18
CA SER A 212 -19.93 -6.88 -3.35
C SER A 212 -19.02 -8.11 -3.40
N VAL A 213 -17.71 -7.91 -3.21
CA VAL A 213 -16.72 -8.99 -3.18
C VAL A 213 -17.00 -9.95 -2.02
N PHE A 214 -17.26 -9.42 -0.83
CA PHE A 214 -17.58 -10.23 0.35
C PHE A 214 -18.86 -11.05 0.17
N SER A 215 -19.88 -10.47 -0.47
CA SER A 215 -21.13 -11.17 -0.77
C SER A 215 -20.90 -12.31 -1.76
N GLN A 216 -20.19 -12.05 -2.86
CA GLN A 216 -19.90 -13.05 -3.90
C GLN A 216 -19.07 -14.22 -3.38
N LEU A 217 -18.12 -13.94 -2.47
CA LEU A 217 -17.21 -14.94 -1.90
C LEU A 217 -17.68 -15.49 -0.55
N TRP A 218 -18.88 -15.12 -0.09
CA TRP A 218 -19.46 -15.57 1.19
C TRP A 218 -18.57 -15.26 2.41
N ILE A 219 -17.88 -14.11 2.39
CA ILE A 219 -16.98 -13.67 3.46
C ILE A 219 -17.78 -13.03 4.59
N HIS A 220 -17.68 -13.63 5.78
CA HIS A 220 -18.39 -13.16 6.96
C HIS A 220 -17.77 -11.88 7.55
N LYS A 221 -18.62 -11.06 8.20
CA LYS A 221 -18.23 -9.78 8.83
C LYS A 221 -16.99 -9.86 9.73
N GLY A 222 -16.88 -10.93 10.52
CA GLY A 222 -15.72 -11.16 11.41
C GLY A 222 -14.40 -11.44 10.69
N GLN A 223 -14.37 -11.44 9.35
CA GLN A 223 -13.17 -11.65 8.54
C GLN A 223 -12.80 -10.43 7.69
N TRP A 224 -13.58 -9.34 7.68
CA TRP A 224 -13.35 -8.20 6.78
C TRP A 224 -11.98 -7.54 6.98
N GLU A 225 -11.45 -7.53 8.20
CA GLU A 225 -10.16 -6.92 8.53
C GLU A 225 -8.95 -7.77 8.13
N LYS A 226 -9.18 -9.00 7.64
CA LYS A 226 -8.12 -9.94 7.24
C LYS A 226 -7.68 -9.77 5.79
N TYR A 227 -8.15 -8.72 5.11
CA TYR A 227 -7.84 -8.48 3.70
C TYR A 227 -6.95 -7.24 3.55
N TYR A 228 -5.91 -7.41 2.74
CA TYR A 228 -4.80 -6.49 2.62
C TYR A 228 -4.57 -6.11 1.16
N ILE A 229 -4.04 -4.91 0.97
CA ILE A 229 -3.50 -4.41 -0.29
C ILE A 229 -2.02 -4.11 -0.08
N HIS A 230 -1.17 -4.52 -1.03
CA HIS A 230 0.24 -4.17 -1.02
C HIS A 230 0.46 -2.67 -1.31
N ASP A 231 1.13 -1.95 -0.41
CA ASP A 231 1.44 -0.51 -0.52
C ASP A 231 2.84 -0.29 -1.11
N GLY A 232 3.81 -1.10 -0.69
CA GLY A 232 5.17 -1.00 -1.17
C GLY A 232 6.20 -1.63 -0.25
N LEU A 233 7.40 -1.06 -0.21
CA LEU A 233 8.50 -1.60 0.58
C LEU A 233 9.44 -0.51 1.10
N ASP A 234 10.05 -0.78 2.25
CA ASP A 234 11.26 -0.11 2.70
C ASP A 234 12.47 -0.97 2.40
N PHE A 235 13.46 -0.33 1.81
CA PHE A 235 14.77 -0.89 1.61
C PHE A 235 15.76 -0.28 2.58
N HIS A 236 16.16 -1.09 3.56
CA HIS A 236 17.04 -0.66 4.64
C HIS A 236 18.47 -1.10 4.36
N PHE A 237 19.38 -0.13 4.31
CA PHE A 237 20.81 -0.37 4.26
C PHE A 237 21.40 -0.15 5.63
N LYS A 238 21.99 -1.19 6.21
CA LYS A 238 22.71 -1.14 7.47
C LYS A 238 24.21 -1.11 7.23
N CYS A 239 24.86 -0.10 7.76
CA CYS A 239 26.29 0.10 7.59
C CYS A 239 27.08 -0.99 8.34
N LYS A 240 27.94 -1.70 7.61
CA LYS A 240 28.94 -2.63 8.16
C LYS A 240 30.26 -1.87 8.22
N ARG A 241 30.53 -1.16 9.32
CA ARG A 241 31.88 -0.63 9.57
C ARG A 241 32.74 -1.76 10.13
N GLN A 242 33.68 -2.25 9.33
CA GLN A 242 34.66 -3.26 9.76
C GLN A 242 35.95 -2.67 10.33
N HIS A 243 36.19 -1.36 10.18
CA HIS A 243 37.44 -0.73 10.62
C HIS A 243 37.21 0.55 11.44
N PRO A 244 38.06 0.81 12.46
CA PRO A 244 38.18 2.13 13.06
C PRO A 244 38.51 3.15 11.97
N MET A 245 38.00 4.38 12.14
CA MET A 245 38.31 5.50 11.27
C MET A 245 39.84 5.58 11.07
N PRO A 246 40.36 5.73 9.84
CA PRO A 246 41.72 6.21 9.69
C PRO A 246 41.83 7.51 10.49
N GLN A 247 42.89 7.65 11.29
CA GLN A 247 43.21 8.94 11.92
C GLN A 247 43.16 10.06 10.87
N GLU A 248 42.88 11.29 11.30
CA GLU A 248 42.66 12.54 10.54
C GLU A 248 43.64 12.88 9.40
N ASN A 249 44.60 12.01 9.07
CA ASN A 249 45.71 12.21 8.16
C ASN A 249 45.68 11.36 6.87
N THR A 250 44.58 10.70 6.52
CA THR A 250 44.42 10.21 5.13
C THR A 250 43.87 11.33 4.26
N ASP A 251 44.58 11.64 3.18
CA ASP A 251 44.48 12.73 2.20
C ASP A 251 43.12 12.95 1.50
N PHE A 252 42.00 12.70 2.16
CA PHE A 252 40.67 13.06 1.68
C PHE A 252 40.49 14.57 1.50
N THR A 253 41.29 15.37 2.19
CA THR A 253 41.32 16.84 2.06
C THR A 253 42.00 17.31 0.77
N SER A 254 42.77 16.45 0.09
CA SER A 254 43.49 16.83 -1.15
C SER A 254 42.69 16.59 -2.43
N SER A 255 41.72 15.66 -2.38
CA SER A 255 40.91 15.26 -3.52
C SER A 255 39.49 15.81 -3.33
N SER A 256 39.18 16.93 -3.98
CA SER A 256 37.82 17.47 -4.14
C SER A 256 36.88 16.55 -4.96
N ALA A 257 37.30 15.34 -5.30
CA ALA A 257 36.53 14.40 -6.09
C ALA A 257 35.32 13.88 -5.29
N SER A 258 34.13 14.16 -5.82
CA SER A 258 32.88 13.59 -5.33
C SER A 258 32.84 12.09 -5.66
N VAL A 259 32.36 11.30 -4.71
CA VAL A 259 32.08 9.87 -4.93
C VAL A 259 30.57 9.67 -5.00
N TYR A 260 30.11 8.72 -5.80
CA TYR A 260 28.70 8.47 -6.02
C TYR A 260 28.30 7.09 -5.49
N LEU A 261 27.25 7.07 -4.68
CA LEU A 261 26.57 5.83 -4.27
C LEU A 261 25.39 5.60 -5.20
N PHE A 262 25.39 4.47 -5.90
CA PHE A 262 24.26 4.05 -6.71
C PHE A 262 23.52 2.91 -6.02
N ILE A 263 22.21 3.07 -5.84
CA ILE A 263 21.31 1.99 -5.43
C ILE A 263 20.73 1.38 -6.70
N GLN A 264 20.84 0.05 -6.81
CA GLN A 264 20.35 -0.69 -7.97
C GLN A 264 18.82 -0.53 -8.10
N PRO A 265 18.29 -0.43 -9.34
CA PRO A 265 16.86 -0.29 -9.56
C PRO A 265 16.12 -1.50 -8.98
N ILE A 266 14.96 -1.25 -8.37
CA ILE A 266 14.05 -2.34 -7.99
C ILE A 266 13.38 -2.83 -9.28
N PRO A 267 13.36 -4.16 -9.53
CA PRO A 267 12.60 -4.71 -10.64
C PRO A 267 11.12 -4.34 -10.55
N GLN A 268 10.48 -4.24 -11.70
CA GLN A 268 9.07 -3.93 -11.80
C GLN A 268 8.21 -5.19 -11.66
N PRO A 269 6.94 -5.05 -11.24
CA PRO A 269 6.03 -6.20 -11.13
C PRO A 269 5.90 -7.02 -12.41
N SER A 270 6.06 -6.37 -13.58
CA SER A 270 6.02 -7.01 -14.91
C SER A 270 7.32 -7.67 -15.34
N ASP A 271 8.43 -7.46 -14.61
CA ASP A 271 9.71 -8.10 -14.91
C ASP A 271 9.65 -9.61 -14.61
N ASN A 272 10.44 -10.38 -15.34
CA ASN A 272 10.45 -11.84 -15.21
C ASN A 272 11.14 -12.31 -13.91
N GLU A 273 10.89 -13.58 -13.55
CA GLU A 273 11.43 -14.18 -12.31
C GLU A 273 12.97 -14.17 -12.27
N GLU A 274 13.64 -14.28 -13.42
CA GLU A 274 15.10 -14.27 -13.51
C GLU A 274 15.70 -12.91 -13.12
N ILE A 275 15.10 -11.81 -13.57
CA ILE A 275 15.49 -10.45 -13.18
C ILE A 275 15.31 -10.28 -11.67
N TRP A 276 14.18 -10.73 -11.12
CA TRP A 276 13.94 -10.68 -9.68
C TRP A 276 14.94 -11.51 -8.88
N ARG A 277 15.26 -12.72 -9.35
CA ARG A 277 16.23 -13.61 -8.71
C ARG A 277 17.63 -12.98 -8.72
N SER A 278 18.10 -12.55 -9.90
CA SER A 278 19.38 -11.87 -10.09
C SER A 278 19.49 -10.64 -9.20
N TRP A 279 18.46 -9.78 -9.21
CA TRP A 279 18.42 -8.62 -8.34
C TRP A 279 18.48 -9.03 -6.88
N SER A 280 17.74 -10.05 -6.44
CA SER A 280 17.65 -10.44 -5.03
C SER A 280 18.93 -11.08 -4.45
N GLU A 281 19.70 -11.78 -5.29
CA GLU A 281 20.95 -12.46 -4.92
C GLU A 281 22.16 -11.54 -5.09
N GLY A 282 22.10 -10.59 -6.03
CA GLY A 282 23.18 -9.66 -6.34
C GLY A 282 23.38 -8.52 -5.33
N THR A 283 24.45 -7.76 -5.53
CA THR A 283 24.74 -6.54 -4.77
C THR A 283 23.70 -5.46 -5.07
N LYS A 284 23.20 -4.79 -4.03
CA LYS A 284 22.07 -3.86 -4.11
C LYS A 284 22.48 -2.40 -4.29
N TYR A 285 23.79 -2.16 -4.25
CA TYR A 285 24.38 -0.85 -4.42
C TYR A 285 25.77 -1.01 -5.04
N LEU A 286 26.31 0.06 -5.58
CA LEU A 286 27.71 0.15 -5.97
C LEU A 286 28.26 1.55 -5.66
N TRP A 287 29.57 1.64 -5.51
CA TRP A 287 30.30 2.89 -5.42
C TRP A 287 30.95 3.19 -6.77
N SER A 288 30.99 4.46 -7.17
CA SER A 288 31.57 4.90 -8.44
C SER A 288 32.18 6.30 -8.32
N SER A 289 33.29 6.53 -9.00
CA SER A 289 33.83 7.89 -9.24
C SER A 289 33.17 8.56 -10.45
N ASP A 290 32.57 7.77 -11.35
CA ASP A 290 31.83 8.27 -12.51
C ASP A 290 30.41 8.69 -12.09
N PRO A 291 29.99 9.94 -12.37
CA PRO A 291 28.63 10.41 -12.11
C PRO A 291 27.56 9.62 -12.88
N SER A 292 27.90 8.87 -13.92
CA SER A 292 26.97 8.01 -14.65
C SER A 292 26.85 6.58 -14.10
N GLY A 293 27.78 6.16 -13.22
CA GLY A 293 27.75 4.87 -12.55
C GLY A 293 28.07 3.68 -13.46
N LYS A 294 28.77 3.91 -14.58
CA LYS A 294 29.12 2.83 -15.53
C LYS A 294 30.28 1.97 -15.06
N GLU A 295 31.14 2.51 -14.21
CA GLU A 295 32.33 1.83 -13.70
C GLU A 295 32.22 1.71 -12.18
N GLU A 296 32.18 0.47 -11.71
CA GLU A 296 32.22 0.19 -10.27
C GLU A 296 33.64 0.44 -9.74
N MET A 297 33.71 1.15 -8.62
CA MET A 297 34.96 1.45 -7.94
C MET A 297 35.59 0.17 -7.38
N PRO A 298 36.88 -0.10 -7.63
CA PRO A 298 37.58 -1.25 -7.06
C PRO A 298 37.56 -1.25 -5.53
N GLU A 299 37.42 -2.42 -4.91
CA GLU A 299 37.33 -2.56 -3.45
C GLU A 299 38.53 -1.91 -2.71
N ALA A 300 39.74 -2.06 -3.23
CA ALA A 300 40.94 -1.43 -2.65
C ALA A 300 40.82 0.11 -2.59
N MET A 301 40.20 0.71 -3.61
CA MET A 301 39.94 2.15 -3.65
C MET A 301 38.82 2.55 -2.69
N GLN A 302 37.77 1.74 -2.59
CA GLN A 302 36.70 1.94 -1.60
C GLN A 302 37.26 1.93 -0.16
N VAL A 303 38.18 0.99 0.13
CA VAL A 303 38.86 0.88 1.43
C VAL A 303 39.80 2.05 1.69
N SER A 304 40.61 2.46 0.70
CA SER A 304 41.49 3.64 0.85
C SER A 304 40.69 4.92 1.09
N LEU A 305 39.48 4.99 0.52
CA LEU A 305 38.52 6.07 0.69
C LEU A 305 37.57 5.86 1.88
N GLY A 306 37.81 4.88 2.75
CA GLY A 306 36.99 4.65 3.94
C GLY A 306 35.49 4.53 3.68
N LEU A 307 35.08 4.14 2.47
CA LEU A 307 33.68 4.10 2.08
C LEU A 307 32.95 2.98 2.83
N PRO A 308 31.72 3.22 3.30
CA PRO A 308 31.00 2.21 4.04
C PRO A 308 30.52 1.09 3.13
N SER A 309 30.56 -0.13 3.66
CA SER A 309 29.84 -1.27 3.11
C SER A 309 28.46 -1.41 3.76
N PHE A 310 27.49 -1.96 3.06
CA PHE A 310 26.12 -2.10 3.57
C PHE A 310 25.61 -3.53 3.48
N THR A 311 24.83 -3.92 4.49
CA THR A 311 23.85 -5.00 4.34
C THR A 311 22.50 -4.44 4.02
N SER A 312 21.72 -5.14 3.21
CA SER A 312 20.37 -4.74 2.87
C SER A 312 19.34 -5.67 3.53
N THR A 313 18.21 -5.09 3.92
CA THR A 313 17.03 -5.84 4.34
C THR A 313 15.78 -5.23 3.72
N ILE A 314 14.83 -6.07 3.35
CA ILE A 314 13.56 -5.66 2.75
C ILE A 314 12.48 -5.76 3.82
N LYS A 315 11.71 -4.68 3.95
CA LYS A 315 10.47 -4.66 4.74
C LYS A 315 9.33 -4.34 3.80
N VAL A 316 8.33 -5.20 3.73
CA VAL A 316 7.13 -4.96 2.91
C VAL A 316 6.09 -4.21 3.71
N TRP A 317 5.27 -3.42 3.03
CA TRP A 317 4.19 -2.64 3.61
C TRP A 317 2.87 -3.02 2.96
N ASP A 318 1.90 -3.30 3.82
CA ASP A 318 0.56 -3.71 3.43
C ASP A 318 -0.47 -2.89 4.20
N SER A 319 -1.61 -2.67 3.56
CA SER A 319 -2.68 -1.81 4.06
C SER A 319 -3.95 -2.61 4.26
N CYS A 320 -4.55 -2.49 5.45
CA CYS A 320 -5.86 -3.07 5.76
C CYS A 320 -6.80 -2.02 6.35
N TRP A 321 -8.09 -2.29 6.34
CA TRP A 321 -9.12 -1.41 6.87
C TRP A 321 -9.84 -2.07 8.03
N ASP A 322 -10.11 -1.29 9.08
CA ASP A 322 -10.93 -1.74 10.20
C ASP A 322 -12.40 -1.87 9.76
N GLN A 323 -13.18 -2.66 10.51
CA GLN A 323 -14.59 -2.93 10.23
C GLN A 323 -15.42 -1.65 10.01
N SER A 324 -15.07 -0.57 10.73
CA SER A 324 -15.72 0.73 10.64
C SER A 324 -15.62 1.38 9.25
N ALA A 325 -14.63 1.04 8.42
CA ALA A 325 -14.51 1.55 7.05
C ALA A 325 -15.56 0.94 6.14
N TYR A 326 -15.71 -0.37 6.27
CA TYR A 326 -16.71 -1.10 5.51
C TYR A 326 -18.11 -0.65 5.94
N GLU A 327 -18.35 -0.44 7.24
CA GLU A 327 -19.62 0.12 7.73
C GLU A 327 -19.88 1.54 7.19
N ALA A 328 -18.85 2.41 7.18
CA ALA A 328 -18.94 3.75 6.62
C ALA A 328 -19.29 3.76 5.12
N ILE A 329 -18.69 2.88 4.34
CA ILE A 329 -19.06 2.72 2.93
C ILE A 329 -20.46 2.16 2.78
N LYS A 330 -20.90 1.24 3.65
CA LYS A 330 -22.27 0.74 3.61
C LYS A 330 -23.29 1.86 3.81
N MET A 331 -23.04 2.77 4.76
CA MET A 331 -23.87 3.97 4.94
C MET A 331 -23.94 4.82 3.66
N LEU A 332 -22.83 4.90 2.92
CA LEU A 332 -22.77 5.63 1.65
C LEU A 332 -23.59 4.94 0.55
N HIS A 333 -23.55 3.61 0.46
CA HIS A 333 -24.46 2.85 -0.42
C HIS A 333 -25.92 3.12 -0.06
N ASP A 334 -26.28 3.00 1.22
CA ASP A 334 -27.65 3.20 1.71
C ASP A 334 -28.16 4.62 1.42
N TYR A 335 -27.31 5.63 1.57
CA TYR A 335 -27.63 7.04 1.29
C TYR A 335 -28.00 7.30 -0.17
N TYR A 336 -27.31 6.64 -1.11
CA TYR A 336 -27.62 6.73 -2.54
C TYR A 336 -28.63 5.68 -3.02
N HIS A 337 -29.20 4.89 -2.10
CA HIS A 337 -30.09 3.77 -2.41
C HIS A 337 -29.47 2.72 -3.35
N PHE A 338 -28.15 2.56 -3.28
CA PHE A 338 -27.44 1.50 -3.98
C PHE A 338 -27.47 0.20 -3.18
N ASP A 339 -27.60 -0.92 -3.89
CA ASP A 339 -27.37 -2.22 -3.28
C ASP A 339 -25.87 -2.41 -3.02
N SER A 340 -25.49 -2.48 -1.74
CA SER A 340 -24.10 -2.69 -1.29
C SER A 340 -23.44 -3.95 -1.86
N THR A 341 -24.22 -4.91 -2.37
CA THR A 341 -23.70 -6.12 -3.03
C THR A 341 -23.32 -5.91 -4.50
N THR A 342 -23.49 -4.70 -5.02
CA THR A 342 -23.19 -4.32 -6.41
C THR A 342 -22.02 -3.35 -6.52
N THR A 343 -21.61 -3.02 -7.75
CA THR A 343 -20.54 -2.06 -8.05
C THR A 343 -21.03 -0.62 -8.23
N ALA A 344 -22.33 -0.36 -8.05
CA ALA A 344 -22.98 0.89 -8.43
C ALA A 344 -22.33 2.15 -7.84
N LEU A 345 -21.88 2.09 -6.57
CA LEU A 345 -21.18 3.21 -5.95
C LEU A 345 -19.85 3.51 -6.65
N ALA A 346 -19.08 2.49 -7.01
CA ALA A 346 -17.81 2.65 -7.73
C ALA A 346 -18.06 3.24 -9.13
N ASP A 347 -19.07 2.73 -9.84
CA ASP A 347 -19.48 3.23 -11.16
C ASP A 347 -19.91 4.70 -11.10
N SER A 348 -20.67 5.11 -10.07
CA SER A 348 -21.16 6.48 -9.92
C SER A 348 -20.07 7.54 -9.75
N VAL A 349 -18.88 7.15 -9.28
CA VAL A 349 -17.73 8.04 -9.12
C VAL A 349 -16.59 7.72 -10.10
N GLY A 350 -16.85 6.89 -11.11
CA GLY A 350 -15.90 6.56 -12.17
C GLY A 350 -14.67 5.77 -11.71
N LEU A 351 -14.80 4.94 -10.67
CA LEU A 351 -13.73 4.06 -10.20
C LEU A 351 -13.66 2.77 -11.03
N SER A 352 -12.49 2.14 -11.06
CA SER A 352 -12.29 0.89 -11.80
C SER A 352 -13.00 -0.27 -11.11
N ILE A 353 -13.73 -1.07 -11.88
CA ILE A 353 -14.36 -2.29 -11.37
C ILE A 353 -13.30 -3.38 -11.19
N LEU A 354 -13.25 -3.97 -10.00
CA LEU A 354 -12.28 -5.01 -9.66
C LEU A 354 -12.71 -6.36 -10.25
N GLU A 355 -11.74 -7.11 -10.73
CA GLU A 355 -11.94 -8.51 -11.10
C GLU A 355 -12.00 -9.34 -9.82
N VAL A 356 -13.17 -9.90 -9.49
CA VAL A 356 -13.31 -10.86 -8.39
C VAL A 356 -12.65 -12.17 -8.80
N VAL A 357 -11.69 -12.63 -8.01
CA VAL A 357 -11.02 -13.90 -8.26
C VAL A 357 -11.81 -14.98 -7.53
N GLY A 358 -12.47 -15.82 -8.33
CA GLY A 358 -13.26 -16.95 -7.84
C GLY A 358 -12.39 -18.01 -7.16
N ASN A 359 -13.05 -18.86 -6.39
CA ASN A 359 -12.45 -19.93 -5.62
C ASN A 359 -12.19 -21.19 -6.47
N ASP A 360 -11.72 -21.01 -7.71
CA ASP A 360 -11.57 -22.11 -8.67
C ASP A 360 -10.58 -23.19 -8.18
N ASP A 361 -9.71 -22.86 -7.22
CA ASP A 361 -8.74 -23.77 -6.61
C ASP A 361 -9.25 -24.50 -5.34
N GLN A 362 -10.47 -24.22 -4.84
CA GLN A 362 -10.95 -24.82 -3.58
C GLN A 362 -11.53 -26.24 -3.69
N PHE A 363 -11.57 -26.85 -4.89
CA PHE A 363 -12.05 -28.23 -5.06
C PHE A 363 -10.97 -29.27 -5.43
N GLU A 364 -9.68 -28.92 -5.37
CA GLU A 364 -8.57 -29.89 -5.47
C GLU A 364 -7.79 -30.01 -4.15
N VAL A 365 -8.48 -30.19 -3.02
CA VAL A 365 -7.88 -30.86 -1.86
C VAL A 365 -8.36 -32.30 -1.88
N LEU A 366 -7.56 -33.17 -2.49
CA LEU A 366 -7.62 -34.62 -2.33
C LEU A 366 -7.35 -34.98 -0.88
N ASN A 367 -8.37 -34.91 -0.03
CA ASN A 367 -8.36 -35.61 1.25
C ASN A 367 -8.99 -36.99 1.06
N ALA A 368 -8.15 -38.01 0.99
CA ALA A 368 -8.50 -39.34 1.46
C ALA A 368 -7.24 -40.09 1.93
N PRO A 369 -7.32 -41.00 2.92
CA PRO A 369 -8.56 -41.61 3.42
C PRO A 369 -8.73 -41.62 4.95
N GLY A 370 -9.96 -41.35 5.37
CA GLY A 370 -10.50 -41.70 6.68
C GLY A 370 -12.01 -41.94 6.56
N THR A 371 -12.37 -43.18 6.22
CA THR A 371 -13.69 -43.84 6.32
C THR A 371 -14.97 -42.99 6.40
N LEU A 372 -15.72 -42.94 5.28
CA LEU A 372 -17.17 -42.67 5.25
C LEU A 372 -17.91 -43.76 4.43
N PRO A 373 -19.16 -44.11 4.78
CA PRO A 373 -19.79 -45.38 4.42
C PRO A 373 -20.17 -45.50 2.94
N LYS A 374 -19.96 -46.72 2.41
CA LYS A 374 -19.96 -47.12 0.97
C LYS A 374 -21.29 -46.96 0.20
N THR A 375 -22.35 -46.39 0.77
CA THR A 375 -23.67 -46.36 0.10
C THR A 375 -24.04 -45.01 -0.56
N LYS A 376 -23.40 -43.88 -0.19
CA LYS A 376 -23.65 -42.59 -0.85
C LYS A 376 -22.68 -42.27 -2.01
N SER A 377 -21.50 -42.90 -2.04
CA SER A 377 -20.47 -42.69 -3.07
C SER A 377 -20.88 -43.22 -4.46
N THR A 378 -21.59 -44.34 -4.51
CA THR A 378 -21.95 -45.00 -5.78
C THR A 378 -23.05 -44.26 -6.54
N LYS A 379 -23.98 -43.62 -5.82
CA LYS A 379 -25.04 -42.78 -6.42
C LYS A 379 -24.46 -41.51 -7.05
N LEU A 380 -23.54 -40.83 -6.36
CA LEU A 380 -22.86 -39.64 -6.88
C LEU A 380 -22.00 -39.97 -8.10
N LYS A 381 -21.19 -41.04 -8.07
CA LYS A 381 -20.36 -41.44 -9.23
C LYS A 381 -21.20 -41.72 -10.49
N HIS A 382 -22.39 -42.31 -10.34
CA HIS A 382 -23.30 -42.54 -11.47
C HIS A 382 -23.89 -41.24 -12.04
N THR A 383 -24.20 -40.25 -11.19
CA THR A 383 -24.70 -38.94 -11.63
C THR A 383 -23.62 -38.13 -12.34
N TRP A 384 -22.38 -38.14 -11.84
CA TRP A 384 -21.24 -37.45 -12.46
C TRP A 384 -20.83 -38.06 -13.81
N LYS A 385 -20.87 -39.40 -13.94
CA LYS A 385 -20.64 -40.07 -15.23
C LYS A 385 -21.72 -39.72 -16.26
N LYS A 386 -22.99 -39.59 -15.84
CA LYS A 386 -24.08 -39.14 -16.73
C LYS A 386 -23.93 -37.68 -17.17
N ILE A 387 -23.48 -36.78 -16.28
CA ILE A 387 -23.25 -35.36 -16.63
C ILE A 387 -22.05 -35.21 -17.57
N GLY A 388 -20.94 -35.92 -17.31
CA GLY A 388 -19.77 -35.91 -18.19
C GLY A 388 -20.06 -36.46 -19.59
N GLN A 389 -20.85 -37.54 -19.69
CA GLN A 389 -21.29 -38.08 -20.98
C GLN A 389 -22.22 -37.11 -21.74
N LYS A 390 -23.12 -36.41 -21.03
CA LYS A 390 -24.03 -35.41 -21.62
C LYS A 390 -23.26 -34.17 -22.14
N MET A 391 -22.20 -33.75 -21.45
CA MET A 391 -21.32 -32.66 -21.89
C MET A 391 -20.48 -33.06 -23.12
N GLN A 392 -19.94 -34.28 -23.18
CA GLN A 392 -19.19 -34.75 -24.35
C GLN A 392 -20.07 -34.88 -25.60
N LEU A 393 -21.33 -35.31 -25.45
CA LEU A 393 -22.31 -35.35 -26.54
C LEU A 393 -22.67 -33.95 -27.05
N ASN A 394 -22.90 -32.99 -26.16
CA ASN A 394 -23.16 -31.59 -26.53
C ASN A 394 -21.96 -30.91 -27.22
N TRP A 395 -20.74 -31.23 -26.80
CA TRP A 395 -19.52 -30.74 -27.46
C TRP A 395 -19.31 -31.33 -28.87
N ARG A 396 -19.66 -32.61 -29.07
CA ARG A 396 -19.59 -33.24 -30.40
C ARG A 396 -20.70 -32.74 -31.35
N HIS A 397 -21.89 -32.40 -30.84
CA HIS A 397 -22.94 -31.80 -31.65
C HIS A 397 -22.58 -30.38 -32.11
N ARG A 398 -22.06 -29.53 -31.20
CA ARG A 398 -21.61 -28.17 -31.53
C ARG A 398 -20.44 -28.10 -32.52
N ARG A 399 -19.57 -29.12 -32.56
CA ARG A 399 -18.49 -29.22 -33.57
C ARG A 399 -18.96 -29.67 -34.95
N LYS A 400 -20.14 -30.33 -35.06
CA LYS A 400 -20.71 -30.70 -36.36
C LYS A 400 -21.51 -29.56 -36.99
N GLU A 401 -22.08 -28.66 -36.19
CA GLU A 401 -22.81 -27.47 -36.67
C GLU A 401 -21.90 -26.30 -37.09
N THR A 402 -20.60 -26.36 -36.80
CA THR A 402 -19.60 -25.34 -37.18
C THR A 402 -18.71 -25.75 -38.36
N LYS A 403 -19.05 -26.86 -39.04
CA LYS A 403 -18.39 -27.33 -40.27
C LYS A 403 -19.40 -27.72 -41.37
N GLY A 404 -20.57 -27.11 -41.37
CA GLY A 404 -21.56 -27.17 -42.45
C GLY A 404 -21.62 -25.84 -43.17
#